data_AF-A0ABD7G321-F1
#
_entry.id   AF-A0ABD7G321-F1
#
_cell.length_a   1.000
_cell.length_b   1.000
_cell.length_c   1.000
_cell.angle_alpha   90.00
_cell.angle_beta   90.00
_cell.angle_gamma   90.00
#
_symmetry.space_group_name_H-M   'P 1'
#
loop_
_entity.id
_entity.type
_entity.pdbx_description
1 polymer ?
#
loop_
_entity_poly.entity_id
_entity_poly.type
_entity_poly.pdbx_seq_one_letter_code
_entity_poly.pdbx_strand_id
1 'polypeptide(L)' 'MNPIPGKTHLTNIDILIELRCWLADNVEMQAEPTIVAHLPNGYLLTQADCIEAIDALLYQLRH' A
#
# COMPACT_ATOMS: atom_id res chain seq x y z
N MET A 1 -5.05 11.58 27.49
CA MET A 1 -4.51 12.50 26.47
C MET A 1 -5.68 13.01 25.65
N ASN A 2 -5.90 14.32 25.57
CA ASN A 2 -6.85 14.89 24.63
C ASN A 2 -6.22 14.93 23.23
N PRO A 3 -6.95 14.58 22.16
CA PRO A 3 -6.45 14.68 20.80
C PRO A 3 -6.19 16.16 20.43
N ILE A 4 -5.07 16.40 19.75
CA ILE A 4 -4.69 17.73 19.26
C ILE A 4 -5.67 18.12 18.14
N PRO A 5 -6.44 19.22 18.27
CA PRO A 5 -7.34 19.68 17.22
C PRO A 5 -6.51 20.01 15.96
N GLY A 6 -6.77 19.30 14.86
CA GLY A 6 -6.06 19.49 13.59
C GLY A 6 -5.21 18.30 13.13
N LYS A 7 -5.05 17.24 13.94
CA LYS A 7 -4.64 15.93 13.43
C LYS A 7 -5.90 15.14 13.12
N THR A 8 -6.37 15.20 11.87
CA THR A 8 -7.27 14.16 11.36
C THR A 8 -6.56 12.83 11.60
N HIS A 9 -7.09 11.99 12.48
CA HIS A 9 -6.58 10.64 12.65
C HIS A 9 -6.80 9.93 11.32
N LEU A 10 -5.70 9.60 10.63
CA LEU A 10 -5.79 8.79 9.42
C LEU A 10 -6.47 7.48 9.79
N THR A 11 -7.56 7.17 9.10
CA THR A 11 -8.17 5.86 9.21
C THR A 11 -7.28 4.83 8.53
N ASN A 12 -7.47 3.54 8.83
CA ASN A 12 -6.76 2.48 8.12
C ASN A 12 -7.02 2.54 6.60
N ILE A 13 -8.22 2.98 6.19
CA ILE A 13 -8.56 3.16 4.78
C ILE A 13 -7.74 4.29 4.16
N ASP A 14 -7.60 5.43 4.85
CA ASP A 14 -6.79 6.55 4.35
C ASP A 14 -5.32 6.14 4.16
N ILE A 15 -4.76 5.42 5.13
CA ILE A 15 -3.38 4.91 5.06
C ILE A 15 -3.19 3.96 3.88
N LEU A 16 -4.14 3.05 3.67
CA LEU A 16 -4.07 2.08 2.55
C LEU A 16 -4.18 2.78 1.19
N ILE A 17 -5.02 3.81 1.08
CA ILE A 17 -5.14 4.61 -0.15
C ILE A 17 -3.81 5.33 -0.43
N GLU A 18 -3.24 6.02 0.55
CA GLU A 18 -1.96 6.74 0.39
C GLU A 18 -0.81 5.78 0.02
N LEU A 19 -0.73 4.62 0.68
CA LEU A 19 0.28 3.61 0.37
C LEU A 19 0.13 3.07 -1.06
N ARG A 20 -1.11 2.84 -1.49
CA ARG A 20 -1.42 2.36 -2.85
C ARG A 20 -1.05 3.39 -3.92
N CYS A 21 -1.36 4.67 -3.70
CA CYS A 21 -0.96 5.75 -4.60
C CYS A 21 0.57 5.85 -4.69
N TRP A 22 1.26 5.85 -3.53
CA TRP A 22 2.71 5.89 -3.50
C TRP A 22 3.34 4.72 -4.27
N LEU A 23 2.84 3.49 -4.09
CA LEU A 23 3.35 2.33 -4.83
C LEU A 23 3.12 2.47 -6.34
N ALA A 24 1.96 2.95 -6.77
CA ALA A 24 1.66 3.15 -8.18
C ALA A 24 2.61 4.17 -8.82
N ASP A 25 2.82 5.32 -8.15
CA ASP A 25 3.76 6.35 -8.63
C ASP A 25 5.19 5.79 -8.72
N ASN A 26 5.61 4.96 -7.76
CA ASN A 26 6.93 4.33 -7.80
C ASN A 26 7.07 3.35 -8.97
N VAL A 27 6.02 2.60 -9.30
CA VAL A 27 6.02 1.69 -10.46
C VAL A 27 6.16 2.49 -11.76
N GLU A 28 5.46 3.61 -11.90
CA GLU A 28 5.56 4.48 -13.09
C GLU A 28 6.94 5.13 -13.23
N MET A 29 7.59 5.46 -12.12
CA MET A 29 8.91 6.09 -12.11
C MET A 29 10.06 5.11 -12.36
N GLN A 30 9.84 3.80 -12.21
CA GLN A 30 10.88 2.80 -12.34
C GLN A 30 10.87 2.11 -13.70
N ALA A 31 12.08 1.79 -14.20
CA ALA A 31 12.23 1.07 -15.47
C ALA A 31 11.91 -0.42 -15.36
N GLU A 32 11.99 -0.99 -14.16
CA GLU A 32 11.69 -2.40 -13.87
C GLU A 32 10.94 -2.50 -12.53
N PRO A 33 10.05 -3.50 -12.35
CA PRO A 33 9.33 -3.69 -11.08
C PRO A 33 10.30 -3.91 -9.91
N THR A 34 10.27 -3.04 -8.89
CA THR A 34 11.08 -3.26 -7.68
C THR A 34 10.58 -4.47 -6.89
N ILE A 35 11.53 -5.32 -6.52
CA ILE A 35 11.33 -6.40 -5.55
C ILE A 35 11.23 -5.78 -4.15
N VAL A 36 10.10 -6.00 -3.51
CA VAL A 36 9.81 -5.58 -2.14
C VAL A 36 10.29 -6.63 -1.13
N ALA A 37 10.15 -7.92 -1.44
CA ALA A 37 10.61 -8.99 -0.57
C ALA A 37 10.91 -10.30 -1.31
N HIS A 38 11.85 -11.08 -0.76
CA HIS A 38 12.09 -12.46 -1.16
C HIS A 38 11.31 -13.39 -0.22
N LEU A 39 10.32 -14.11 -0.76
CA LEU A 39 9.53 -15.05 0.02
C LEU A 39 10.23 -16.42 0.13
N PRO A 40 10.02 -17.18 1.21
CA PRO A 40 10.67 -18.49 1.43
C PRO A 40 10.36 -19.54 0.35
N ASN A 41 9.26 -19.37 -0.39
CA ASN A 41 8.87 -20.24 -1.51
C ASN A 41 9.58 -19.90 -2.83
N GLY A 42 10.52 -18.94 -2.81
CA GLY A 42 11.23 -18.48 -4.00
C GLY A 42 10.46 -17.43 -4.81
N TYR A 43 9.27 -17.02 -4.38
CA TYR A 43 8.52 -15.94 -5.01
C TYR A 43 9.17 -14.59 -4.67
N LEU A 44 9.29 -13.74 -5.68
CA LEU A 44 9.73 -12.36 -5.52
C LEU A 44 8.50 -11.48 -5.43
N LEU A 45 8.22 -10.98 -4.22
CA LEU A 45 7.13 -10.05 -4.01
C LEU A 45 7.53 -8.71 -4.63
N THR A 46 6.77 -8.25 -5.62
CA THR A 46 6.97 -6.99 -6.33
C THR A 46 6.08 -5.88 -5.81
N GLN A 47 6.34 -4.64 -6.22
CA GLN A 47 5.44 -3.52 -5.96
C GLN A 47 4.03 -3.74 -6.53
N ALA A 48 3.92 -4.39 -7.69
CA ALA A 48 2.63 -4.71 -8.30
C ALA A 48 1.80 -5.66 -7.44
N ASP A 49 2.44 -6.69 -6.88
CA ASP A 49 1.79 -7.63 -5.94
C ASP A 49 1.26 -6.90 -4.69
N CYS A 50 2.04 -5.94 -4.17
CA CYS A 50 1.63 -5.12 -3.04
C CYS A 50 0.42 -4.24 -3.38
N ILE A 51 0.37 -3.66 -4.59
CA ILE A 51 -0.78 -2.88 -5.07
C ILE A 51 -2.02 -3.75 -5.12
N GLU A 52 -1.93 -4.95 -5.70
CA GLU A 52 -3.05 -5.89 -5.79
C GLU A 52 -3.57 -6.30 -4.40
N ALA A 53 -2.66 -6.60 -3.47
CA ALA A 53 -3.03 -6.94 -2.10
C ALA A 53 -3.75 -5.78 -1.37
N ILE A 54 -3.30 -4.54 -1.60
CA ILE A 54 -3.94 -3.36 -1.02
C ILE A 54 -5.32 -3.11 -1.66
N ASP A 55 -5.46 -3.25 -2.98
CA ASP A 55 -6.75 -3.10 -3.66
C ASP A 55 -7.76 -4.15 -3.15
N ALA A 56 -7.33 -5.41 -2.93
CA ALA A 56 -8.16 -6.45 -2.33
C ALA A 56 -8.58 -6.12 -0.89
N LEU A 57 -7.65 -5.60 -0.07
CA LEU A 57 -7.94 -5.21 1.31
C LEU A 57 -8.88 -3.99 1.37
N LEU A 58 -8.69 -3.01 0.49
CA LEU A 58 -9.59 -1.85 0.37
C LEU A 58 -11.01 -2.26 -0.04
N TYR A 59 -11.14 -3.23 -0.95
CA TYR A 59 -12.43 -3.80 -1.31
C TYR A 59 -13.11 -4.46 -0.10
N GLN A 60 -12.36 -5.27 0.66
CA GLN A 60 -12.87 -5.93 1.88
C GLN A 60 -13.26 -4.95 2.98
N LEU A 61 -12.58 -3.82 3.13
CA LEU A 61 -12.88 -2.83 4.17
C LEU A 61 -14.05 -1.91 3.81
N ARG A 62 -14.44 -1.87 2.53
CA ARG A 62 -15.58 -1.08 2.03
C ARG A 62 -16.90 -1.87 1.96
N HIS A 63 -16.86 -3.19 2.15
CA HIS A 63 -17.99 -4.11 2.06
C HIS A 63 -18.21 -4.88 3.36
#